data_AF-A0AA88DDH8-F1
#
_entry.id   AF-A0AA88DDH8-F1
#
_cell.length_a   1.000
_cell.length_b   1.000
_cell.length_c   1.000
_cell.angle_alpha   90.00
_cell.angle_beta   90.00
_cell.angle_gamma   90.00
#
_symmetry.space_group_name_H-M   'P 1'
#
loop_
_entity.id
_entity.type
_entity.pdbx_description
1 polymer ?
#
loop_
_entity_poly.entity_id
_entity_poly.type
_entity_poly.pdbx_seq_one_letter_code
_entity_poly.pdbx_strand_id
1 'polypeptide(L)'
;MDDDNLLPEDDQNDSYYDNMASNRTNNNRRRNRALAVAVVAVAAHRLNSRRQPQPMHNSILTGSMRVEELLNGHEEIIQGMISMKAETFRSLSNLLASRGLLNTTRYLNVNEQLFIFLSICARGETNRHISYLFQHSVETTSRWFYKVLQVICSLKDEFIRPADYTSIPNLIMENSDKYRPWFDVSVLCYIIK
;
A
#
# COMPACT_ATOMS: atom_id res chain seq x y z
N MET A 1 -3.38 -88.66 -47.19
CA MET A 1 -2.29 -88.17 -46.34
C MET A 1 -1.17 -87.90 -47.32
N ASP A 2 -0.89 -86.67 -47.76
CA ASP A 2 -1.15 -85.40 -47.10
C ASP A 2 -1.40 -84.28 -48.10
N ASP A 3 -2.08 -83.29 -47.56
CA ASP A 3 -2.62 -82.06 -48.13
C ASP A 3 -1.52 -81.00 -48.04
N ASP A 4 -0.94 -80.58 -49.16
CA ASP A 4 -0.07 -79.40 -49.22
C ASP A 4 -0.65 -78.41 -50.22
N ASN A 5 -1.73 -77.79 -49.77
CA ASN A 5 -2.32 -76.59 -50.31
C ASN A 5 -1.37 -75.41 -50.06
N LEU A 6 -0.35 -75.27 -50.92
CA LEU A 6 0.56 -74.13 -50.90
C LEU A 6 -0.17 -72.92 -51.51
N LEU A 7 -0.70 -72.07 -50.64
CA LEU A 7 -1.36 -70.81 -51.00
C LEU A 7 -0.42 -69.92 -51.85
N PRO A 8 -0.92 -69.16 -52.84
CA PRO A 8 -0.10 -68.16 -53.51
C PRO A 8 0.20 -67.00 -52.55
N GLU A 9 1.49 -66.70 -52.36
CA GLU A 9 1.98 -65.53 -51.64
C GLU A 9 1.65 -64.26 -52.44
N ASP A 10 0.84 -63.38 -51.84
CA ASP A 10 0.43 -62.08 -52.39
C ASP A 10 1.59 -61.07 -52.38
N ASP A 11 2.22 -60.85 -53.53
CA ASP A 11 3.32 -59.89 -53.77
C ASP A 11 2.86 -58.39 -53.72
N GLN A 12 1.61 -58.12 -53.34
CA GLN A 12 1.02 -56.77 -53.23
C GLN A 12 1.17 -56.13 -51.83
N ASN A 13 1.77 -56.82 -50.86
CA ASN A 13 1.68 -56.50 -49.44
C ASN A 13 2.58 -55.33 -48.99
N ASP A 14 3.76 -55.17 -49.59
CA ASP A 14 4.74 -54.14 -49.19
C ASP A 14 4.22 -52.72 -49.40
N SER A 15 3.55 -52.46 -50.53
CA SER A 15 2.98 -51.14 -50.85
C SER A 15 1.83 -50.73 -49.91
N TYR A 16 1.13 -51.72 -49.33
CA TYR A 16 0.04 -51.49 -48.38
C TYR A 16 0.58 -51.08 -47.01
N TYR A 17 1.57 -51.83 -46.49
CA TYR A 17 2.23 -51.48 -45.23
C TYR A 17 2.97 -50.14 -45.33
N ASP A 18 3.60 -49.84 -46.47
CA ASP A 18 4.34 -48.58 -46.69
C ASP A 18 3.40 -47.36 -46.81
N ASN A 19 2.24 -47.52 -47.48
CA ASN A 19 1.18 -46.51 -47.46
C ASN A 19 0.58 -46.30 -46.08
N MET A 20 0.38 -47.37 -45.30
CA MET A 20 -0.17 -47.29 -43.95
C MET A 20 0.82 -46.59 -43.00
N ALA A 21 2.11 -46.88 -43.12
CA ALA A 21 3.18 -46.19 -42.40
C ALA A 21 3.29 -44.70 -42.80
N SER A 22 3.21 -44.40 -44.10
CA SER A 22 3.21 -43.04 -44.64
C SER A 22 1.98 -42.22 -44.21
N ASN A 23 0.80 -42.83 -44.17
CA ASN A 23 -0.41 -42.19 -43.66
C ASN A 23 -0.36 -41.95 -42.15
N ARG A 24 0.18 -42.91 -41.38
CA ARG A 24 0.34 -42.77 -39.92
C ARG A 24 1.32 -41.65 -39.57
N THR A 25 2.45 -41.56 -40.28
CA THR A 25 3.43 -40.48 -40.11
C THR A 25 2.88 -39.12 -40.52
N ASN A 26 2.14 -39.03 -41.64
CA ASN A 26 1.49 -37.79 -42.07
C ASN A 26 0.41 -37.30 -41.08
N ASN A 27 -0.39 -38.22 -40.52
CA ASN A 27 -1.37 -37.89 -39.49
C ASN A 27 -0.70 -37.41 -38.19
N ASN A 28 0.42 -38.02 -37.80
CA ASN A 28 1.20 -37.58 -36.64
C ASN A 28 1.82 -36.20 -36.87
N ARG A 29 2.34 -35.91 -38.06
CA ARG A 29 2.83 -34.57 -38.43
C ARG A 29 1.72 -33.53 -38.36
N ARG A 30 0.52 -33.84 -38.87
CA ARG A 30 -0.65 -32.96 -38.79
C ARG A 30 -1.07 -32.68 -37.35
N ARG A 31 -1.14 -33.72 -36.51
CA ARG A 31 -1.44 -33.60 -35.07
C ARG A 31 -0.38 -32.80 -34.33
N ASN A 32 0.90 -33.06 -34.56
CA ASN A 32 2.00 -32.33 -33.93
C ASN A 32 2.01 -30.86 -34.32
N ARG A 33 1.71 -30.53 -35.59
CA ARG A 33 1.54 -29.14 -36.04
C ARG A 33 0.34 -28.48 -35.39
N ALA A 34 -0.81 -29.16 -35.33
CA ALA A 34 -2.00 -28.64 -34.66
C ALA A 34 -1.76 -28.41 -33.16
N LEU A 35 -1.08 -29.33 -32.49
CA LEU A 35 -0.66 -29.19 -31.10
C LEU A 35 0.31 -28.03 -30.92
N ALA A 36 1.32 -27.89 -31.78
CA ALA A 36 2.26 -26.77 -31.73
C ALA A 36 1.55 -25.42 -31.89
N VAL A 37 0.61 -25.31 -32.84
CA VAL A 37 -0.22 -24.10 -33.04
C VAL A 37 -1.08 -23.83 -31.81
N ALA A 38 -1.74 -24.85 -31.25
CA ALA A 38 -2.55 -24.72 -30.05
C ALA A 38 -1.72 -24.26 -28.84
N VAL A 39 -0.52 -24.81 -28.66
CA VAL A 39 0.42 -24.41 -27.59
C VAL A 39 0.85 -22.95 -27.76
N VAL A 40 1.21 -22.54 -28.99
CA VAL A 40 1.58 -21.14 -29.27
C VAL A 40 0.40 -20.21 -29.05
N ALA A 41 -0.80 -20.58 -29.51
CA ALA A 41 -2.01 -19.79 -29.31
C ALA A 41 -2.37 -19.64 -27.82
N VAL A 42 -2.27 -20.72 -27.04
CA VAL A 42 -2.49 -20.69 -25.59
C VAL A 42 -1.41 -19.87 -24.88
N ALA A 43 -0.15 -20.00 -25.27
CA ALA A 43 0.95 -19.20 -24.71
C ALA A 43 0.77 -17.71 -25.03
N ALA A 44 0.44 -17.36 -26.27
CA ALA A 44 0.14 -16.00 -26.69
C ALA A 44 -1.07 -15.44 -25.94
N HIS A 45 -2.15 -16.22 -25.80
CA HIS A 45 -3.32 -15.82 -25.01
C HIS A 45 -2.96 -15.61 -23.54
N ARG A 46 -2.17 -16.49 -22.92
CA ARG A 46 -1.71 -16.32 -21.53
C ARG A 46 -0.84 -15.08 -21.34
N LEU A 47 0.01 -14.75 -22.33
CA LEU A 47 0.84 -13.54 -22.29
C LEU A 47 0.00 -12.27 -22.49
N ASN A 48 -0.97 -12.27 -23.41
CA ASN A 48 -1.88 -11.14 -23.63
C ASN A 48 -2.90 -10.96 -22.51
N SER A 49 -3.33 -12.05 -21.86
CA SER A 49 -4.22 -12.02 -20.69
C SER A 49 -3.50 -11.60 -19.41
N ARG A 50 -2.19 -11.34 -19.45
CA ARG A 50 -1.51 -10.60 -18.38
C ARG A 50 -2.02 -9.17 -18.42
N ARG A 51 -2.77 -8.78 -17.40
CA ARG A 51 -3.17 -7.39 -17.18
C ARG A 51 -1.90 -6.54 -17.23
N GLN A 52 -1.84 -5.62 -18.19
CA GLN A 52 -0.73 -4.68 -18.27
C GLN A 52 -0.65 -3.90 -16.95
N PRO A 53 0.55 -3.68 -16.39
CA PRO A 53 0.70 -2.88 -15.18
C PRO A 53 0.07 -1.51 -15.40
N GLN A 54 -1.01 -1.22 -14.68
CA GLN A 54 -1.61 0.12 -14.71
C GLN A 54 -0.97 0.97 -13.62
N PRO A 55 -0.54 2.20 -13.93
CA PRO A 55 0.00 3.11 -12.93
C PRO A 55 -1.09 3.42 -11.90
N MET A 56 -0.80 3.11 -10.63
CA MET A 56 -1.74 3.34 -9.52
C MET A 56 -1.80 4.81 -9.09
N HIS A 57 -0.70 5.55 -9.25
CA HIS A 57 -0.58 6.97 -8.89
C HIS A 57 -0.50 7.80 -10.16
N ASN A 58 -1.65 8.18 -10.69
CA ASN A 58 -1.81 8.89 -11.96
C ASN A 58 -2.54 10.25 -11.81
N SER A 59 -2.67 10.76 -10.57
CA SER A 59 -3.22 12.10 -10.36
C SER A 59 -2.28 13.17 -10.92
N ILE A 60 -2.87 14.21 -11.51
CA ILE A 60 -2.14 15.41 -11.99
C ILE A 60 -1.45 16.11 -10.81
N LEU A 61 -2.05 16.05 -9.62
CA LEU A 61 -1.50 16.64 -8.41
C LEU A 61 -0.54 15.66 -7.74
N THR A 62 0.72 16.06 -7.63
CA THR A 62 1.67 15.40 -6.72
C THR A 62 1.26 15.68 -5.26
N GLY A 63 1.77 14.90 -4.30
CA GLY A 63 1.47 15.14 -2.89
C GLY A 63 1.91 16.55 -2.44
N SER A 64 3.09 17.02 -2.85
CA SER A 64 3.53 18.40 -2.58
C SER A 64 2.59 19.49 -3.16
N MET A 65 2.10 19.31 -4.40
CA MET A 65 1.16 20.25 -5.03
C MET A 65 -0.18 20.28 -4.30
N ARG A 66 -0.63 19.14 -3.80
CA ARG A 66 -1.87 19.04 -3.02
C ARG A 66 -1.76 19.72 -1.66
N VAL A 67 -0.60 19.61 -1.01
CA VAL A 67 -0.35 20.33 0.23
C VAL A 67 -0.45 21.84 -0.01
N GLU A 68 0.17 22.34 -1.08
CA GLU A 68 0.06 23.76 -1.46
C GLU A 68 -1.37 24.16 -1.81
N GLU A 69 -2.12 23.34 -2.55
CA GLU A 69 -3.52 23.59 -2.85
C GLU A 69 -4.36 23.71 -1.57
N LEU A 70 -4.16 22.81 -0.60
CA LEU A 70 -4.90 22.83 0.67
C LEU A 70 -4.50 24.01 1.56
N LEU A 71 -3.22 24.38 1.58
CA LEU A 71 -2.71 25.50 2.38
C LEU A 71 -3.14 26.87 1.85
N ASN A 72 -3.38 26.97 0.54
CA ASN A 72 -3.80 28.21 -0.13
C ASN A 72 -5.31 28.22 -0.42
N GLY A 73 -6.03 27.16 -0.05
CA GLY A 73 -7.47 27.00 -0.25
C GLY A 73 -8.32 27.54 0.91
N HIS A 74 -9.53 27.00 1.04
CA HIS A 74 -10.49 27.40 2.05
C HIS A 74 -10.13 26.88 3.46
N GLU A 75 -10.19 27.75 4.48
CA GLU A 75 -9.72 27.45 5.84
C GLU A 75 -10.47 26.26 6.47
N GLU A 76 -11.78 26.14 6.26
CA GLU A 76 -12.57 25.02 6.80
C GLU A 76 -12.17 23.66 6.19
N ILE A 77 -11.70 23.64 4.94
CA ILE A 77 -11.30 22.40 4.28
C ILE A 77 -10.01 21.89 4.90
N ILE A 78 -9.00 22.75 5.04
CA ILE A 78 -7.75 22.35 5.68
C ILE A 78 -7.97 22.01 7.15
N GLN A 79 -8.78 22.78 7.88
CA GLN A 79 -9.12 22.47 9.26
C GLN A 79 -9.86 21.14 9.37
N GLY A 80 -10.77 20.82 8.45
CA GLY A 80 -11.42 19.50 8.40
C GLY A 80 -10.50 18.35 7.99
N MET A 81 -9.37 18.64 7.33
CA MET A 81 -8.38 17.65 6.88
C MET A 81 -7.32 17.33 7.94
N ILE A 82 -6.79 18.35 8.62
CA ILE A 82 -5.65 18.22 9.55
C ILE A 82 -5.94 18.74 10.96
N SER A 83 -7.20 19.11 11.27
CA SER A 83 -7.65 19.67 12.56
C SER A 83 -6.92 20.94 13.00
N MET A 84 -6.23 21.62 12.07
CA MET A 84 -5.52 22.87 12.34
C MET A 84 -5.67 23.85 11.19
N LYS A 85 -5.52 25.14 11.51
CA LYS A 85 -5.51 26.24 10.54
C LYS A 85 -4.23 26.22 9.72
N ALA A 86 -4.28 26.75 8.50
CA ALA A 86 -3.13 26.82 7.60
C ALA A 86 -1.93 27.58 8.24
N GLU A 87 -2.19 28.69 8.92
CA GLU A 87 -1.13 29.46 9.59
C GLU A 87 -0.47 28.71 10.75
N THR A 88 -1.26 27.96 11.52
CA THR A 88 -0.75 27.10 12.59
C THR A 88 0.10 25.97 12.00
N PHE A 89 -0.34 25.37 10.89
CA PHE A 89 0.43 24.37 10.17
C PHE A 89 1.77 24.92 9.68
N ARG A 90 1.77 26.10 9.02
CA ARG A 90 3.00 26.76 8.54
C ARG A 90 3.97 27.02 9.69
N SER A 91 3.47 27.50 10.83
CA SER A 91 4.27 27.74 12.03
C SER A 91 4.89 26.46 12.57
N LEU A 92 4.11 25.38 12.68
CA LEU A 92 4.62 24.08 13.12
C LEU A 92 5.66 23.51 12.16
N SER A 93 5.37 23.53 10.85
CA SER A 93 6.31 23.03 9.83
C SER A 93 7.65 23.79 9.86
N ASN A 94 7.59 25.12 9.95
CA ASN A 94 8.78 25.96 10.06
C ASN A 94 9.56 25.68 11.35
N LEU A 95 8.88 25.46 12.47
CA LEU A 95 9.52 25.11 13.74
C LEU A 95 10.26 23.76 13.64
N LEU A 96 9.63 22.74 13.05
CA LEU A 96 10.25 21.42 12.86
C LEU A 96 11.44 21.47 11.89
N ALA A 97 11.33 22.26 10.81
CA ALA A 97 12.40 22.44 9.84
C ALA A 97 13.58 23.24 10.41
N SER A 98 13.32 24.36 11.07
CA SER A 98 14.35 25.24 11.65
C SER A 98 15.16 24.56 12.75
N ARG A 99 14.54 23.63 13.50
CA ARG A 99 15.22 22.79 14.50
C ARG A 99 15.92 21.58 13.90
N GLY A 100 15.85 21.38 12.58
CA GLY A 100 16.44 20.24 11.88
C GLY A 100 15.79 18.88 12.20
N LEU A 101 14.62 18.89 12.84
CA LEU A 101 13.90 17.69 13.26
C LEU A 101 13.24 16.98 12.08
N LEU A 102 12.75 17.76 11.12
CA LEU A 102 12.31 17.28 9.81
C LEU A 102 13.11 17.98 8.72
N ASN A 103 13.54 17.20 7.73
CA ASN A 103 14.31 17.70 6.60
C ASN A 103 13.64 17.30 5.29
N THR A 104 13.69 18.19 4.31
CA THR A 104 13.28 17.88 2.94
C THR A 104 14.16 16.76 2.40
N THR A 105 13.51 15.76 1.80
CA THR A 105 14.21 14.65 1.12
C THR A 105 14.05 14.77 -0.39
N ARG A 106 14.71 13.88 -1.13
CA ARG A 106 14.52 13.78 -2.59
C ARG A 106 13.06 13.55 -2.99
N TYR A 107 12.27 12.90 -2.15
CA TYR A 107 10.93 12.43 -2.53
C TYR A 107 9.79 13.19 -1.84
N LEU A 108 10.00 13.69 -0.62
CA LEU A 108 9.00 14.44 0.14
C LEU A 108 9.61 15.65 0.84
N ASN A 109 8.92 16.79 0.76
CA ASN A 109 9.25 18.00 1.51
C ASN A 109 8.70 17.94 2.94
N VAL A 110 9.16 18.85 3.82
CA VAL A 110 8.75 18.85 5.24
C VAL A 110 7.23 19.02 5.40
N ASN A 111 6.62 19.92 4.63
CA ASN A 111 5.18 20.16 4.68
C ASN A 111 4.41 18.86 4.37
N GLU A 112 4.77 18.15 3.32
CA GLU A 112 4.13 16.91 2.89
C GLU A 112 4.30 15.77 3.90
N GLN A 113 5.50 15.64 4.49
CA GLN A 113 5.74 14.67 5.56
C GLN A 113 4.79 14.93 6.75
N LEU A 114 4.71 16.19 7.19
CA LEU A 114 3.86 16.59 8.31
C LEU A 114 2.37 16.44 7.96
N PHE A 115 1.97 16.78 6.74
CA PHE A 115 0.58 16.69 6.29
C PHE A 115 0.09 15.24 6.28
N ILE A 116 0.91 14.29 5.80
CA ILE A 116 0.62 12.85 5.85
C ILE A 116 0.29 12.42 7.28
N PHE A 117 1.14 12.78 8.25
CA PHE A 117 0.94 12.44 9.65
C PHE A 117 -0.37 13.03 10.20
N LEU A 118 -0.57 14.34 10.00
CA LEU A 118 -1.73 15.03 10.53
C LEU A 118 -3.05 14.56 9.92
N SER A 119 -3.09 14.26 8.62
CA SER A 119 -4.30 13.74 7.98
C SER A 119 -4.71 12.37 8.55
N ILE A 120 -3.73 11.52 8.89
CA ILE A 120 -4.01 10.23 9.54
C ILE A 120 -4.54 10.46 10.97
N CYS A 121 -3.85 11.29 11.76
CA CYS A 121 -4.21 11.51 13.16
C CYS A 121 -5.52 12.29 13.35
N ALA A 122 -5.78 13.30 12.53
CA ALA A 122 -6.94 14.17 12.66
C ALA A 122 -8.26 13.45 12.38
N ARG A 123 -8.25 12.53 11.42
CA ARG A 123 -9.46 11.92 10.86
C ARG A 123 -9.52 10.41 11.00
N GLY A 124 -8.45 9.77 11.50
CA GLY A 124 -8.35 8.31 11.55
C GLY A 124 -8.28 7.67 10.17
N GLU A 125 -7.75 8.39 9.16
CA GLU A 125 -7.67 7.89 7.79
C GLU A 125 -6.67 6.74 7.66
N THR A 126 -6.97 5.77 6.80
CA THR A 126 -6.06 4.64 6.59
C THR A 126 -4.82 5.08 5.82
N ASN A 127 -3.66 4.46 6.11
CA ASN A 127 -2.43 4.67 5.34
C ASN A 127 -2.66 4.47 3.84
N ARG A 128 -3.50 3.50 3.44
CA ARG A 128 -3.83 3.25 2.03
C ARG A 128 -4.56 4.44 1.39
N HIS A 129 -5.52 5.03 2.08
CA HIS A 129 -6.25 6.19 1.57
C HIS A 129 -5.32 7.40 1.42
N ILE A 130 -4.53 7.71 2.44
CA ILE A 130 -3.57 8.82 2.40
C ILE A 130 -2.51 8.59 1.31
N SER A 131 -2.06 7.36 1.12
CA SER A 131 -1.15 6.99 0.03
C SER A 131 -1.75 7.27 -1.36
N TYR A 132 -3.02 6.91 -1.54
CA TYR A 132 -3.74 7.24 -2.77
C TYR A 132 -3.87 8.75 -2.95
N LEU A 133 -4.26 9.49 -1.91
CA LEU A 133 -4.35 10.94 -1.98
C LEU A 133 -2.99 11.51 -2.37
N PHE A 134 -1.96 11.40 -1.55
CA PHE A 134 -0.64 12.01 -1.78
C PHE A 134 0.20 11.39 -2.90
N GLN A 135 -0.33 10.41 -3.65
CA GLN A 135 0.33 9.77 -4.79
C GLN A 135 1.64 9.05 -4.40
N HIS A 136 1.65 8.45 -3.22
CA HIS A 136 2.79 7.72 -2.68
C HIS A 136 2.46 6.26 -2.44
N SER A 137 3.49 5.42 -2.39
CA SER A 137 3.31 4.03 -1.95
C SER A 137 2.86 3.96 -0.49
N VAL A 138 2.16 2.89 -0.12
CA VAL A 138 1.75 2.64 1.27
C VAL A 138 2.95 2.53 2.21
N GLU A 139 4.06 1.98 1.72
CA GLU A 139 5.31 1.93 2.47
C GLU A 139 5.85 3.33 2.77
N THR A 140 5.86 4.21 1.76
CA THR A 140 6.30 5.60 1.90
C THR A 140 5.46 6.33 2.96
N THR A 141 4.14 6.25 2.86
CA THR A 141 3.21 6.88 3.82
C THR A 141 3.42 6.34 5.24
N SER A 142 3.50 5.02 5.41
CA SER A 142 3.74 4.39 6.72
C SER A 142 5.07 4.82 7.35
N ARG A 143 6.13 4.83 6.54
CA ARG A 143 7.48 5.25 6.98
C ARG A 143 7.48 6.70 7.47
N TRP A 144 6.85 7.60 6.73
CA TRP A 144 6.82 9.02 7.09
C TRP A 144 5.89 9.32 8.24
N PHE A 145 4.74 8.64 8.31
CA PHE A 145 3.89 8.69 9.50
C PHE A 145 4.68 8.35 10.76
N TYR A 146 5.41 7.23 10.76
CA TYR A 146 6.19 6.81 11.93
C TYR A 146 7.34 7.77 12.27
N LYS A 147 8.06 8.27 11.27
CA LYS A 147 9.14 9.26 11.49
C LYS A 147 8.62 10.54 12.13
N VAL A 148 7.52 11.10 11.62
CA VAL A 148 6.93 12.32 12.17
C VAL A 148 6.38 12.07 13.57
N LEU A 149 5.78 10.91 13.82
CA LEU A 149 5.35 10.50 15.16
C LEU A 149 6.53 10.51 16.15
N GLN A 150 7.67 9.92 15.80
CA GLN A 150 8.86 9.93 16.65
C GLN A 150 9.35 11.35 16.96
N VAL A 151 9.40 12.22 15.94
CA VAL A 151 9.78 13.63 16.11
C VAL A 151 8.83 14.33 17.08
N ILE A 152 7.52 14.19 16.89
CA ILE A 152 6.52 14.83 17.76
C ILE A 152 6.60 14.26 19.18
N CYS A 153 6.77 12.96 19.35
CA CYS A 153 6.97 12.35 20.67
C CYS A 153 8.24 12.84 21.35
N SER A 154 9.31 13.15 20.60
CA SER A 154 10.53 13.74 21.19
C SER A 154 10.31 15.16 21.72
N LEU A 155 9.32 15.87 21.19
CA LEU A 155 8.94 17.23 21.61
C LEU A 155 7.92 17.25 22.75
N LYS A 156 7.45 16.08 23.21
CA LYS A 156 6.38 15.98 24.22
C LYS A 156 6.71 16.77 25.48
N ASP A 157 7.94 16.69 25.98
CA ASP A 157 8.31 17.29 27.26
C ASP A 157 8.41 18.82 27.18
N GLU A 158 8.58 19.38 25.98
CA GLU A 158 8.63 20.82 25.74
C GLU A 158 7.24 21.43 25.58
N PHE A 159 6.36 20.76 24.81
CA PHE A 159 5.06 21.31 24.42
C PHE A 159 3.87 20.74 25.20
N ILE A 160 3.98 19.51 25.69
CA ILE A 160 2.93 18.82 26.45
C ILE A 160 3.34 18.85 27.91
N ARG A 161 3.07 19.99 28.57
CA ARG A 161 3.19 20.08 30.01
C ARG A 161 1.96 19.45 30.65
N PRO A 162 2.10 18.44 31.54
CA PRO A 162 0.98 17.99 32.33
C PRO A 162 0.42 19.15 33.14
N ALA A 163 -0.90 19.14 33.37
CA ALA A 163 -1.51 20.07 34.30
C ALA A 163 -0.86 19.89 35.68
N ASP A 164 -0.75 20.97 36.46
CA ASP A 164 -0.27 20.87 37.82
C ASP A 164 -1.29 20.08 38.66
N TYR A 165 -0.98 18.80 38.90
CA TYR A 165 -1.82 17.91 39.69
C TYR A 165 -1.64 18.10 41.19
N THR A 166 -0.79 19.03 41.64
CA THR A 166 -0.61 19.30 43.08
C THR A 166 -1.79 20.06 43.68
N SER A 167 -2.53 20.84 42.89
CA SER A 167 -3.79 21.46 43.31
C SER A 167 -4.98 20.70 42.73
N ILE A 168 -5.58 19.82 43.53
CA ILE A 168 -6.88 19.23 43.18
C ILE A 168 -7.92 20.35 43.25
N PRO A 169 -8.67 20.66 42.16
CA PRO A 169 -9.73 21.65 42.20
C PRO A 169 -10.75 21.34 43.31
N ASN A 170 -11.21 22.37 44.03
CA ASN A 170 -12.14 22.23 45.17
C ASN A 170 -13.39 21.39 44.82
N LEU A 171 -13.86 21.44 43.57
CA LEU A 171 -14.99 20.64 43.07
C LEU A 171 -14.80 19.13 43.25
N ILE A 172 -13.56 18.63 43.07
CA ILE A 172 -13.20 17.21 43.22
C ILE A 172 -13.02 16.87 44.70
N MET A 173 -12.48 17.79 45.50
CA MET A 173 -12.36 17.62 46.95
C MET A 173 -13.73 17.53 47.63
N GLU A 174 -14.66 18.40 47.26
CA GLU A 174 -16.02 18.46 47.81
C GLU A 174 -16.88 17.24 47.43
N ASN A 175 -16.62 16.62 46.28
CA ASN A 175 -17.34 15.45 45.77
C ASN A 175 -16.44 14.21 45.71
N SER A 176 -15.60 14.04 46.73
CA SER A 176 -14.55 13.02 46.74
C SER A 176 -15.08 11.61 46.49
N ASP A 177 -16.23 11.21 47.03
CA ASP A 177 -16.81 9.87 46.84
C ASP A 177 -17.18 9.55 45.37
N LYS A 178 -17.55 10.58 44.59
CA LYS A 178 -17.94 10.42 43.18
C LYS A 178 -16.74 10.44 42.24
N TYR A 179 -15.74 11.27 42.55
CA TYR A 179 -14.64 11.55 41.63
C TYR A 179 -13.34 10.82 42.01
N ARG A 180 -13.12 10.44 43.28
CA ARG A 180 -11.90 9.72 43.72
C ARG A 180 -11.50 8.52 42.87
N PRO A 181 -12.39 7.63 42.41
CA PRO A 181 -12.00 6.49 41.58
C PRO A 181 -11.22 6.86 40.31
N TRP A 182 -11.42 8.09 39.82
CA TRP A 182 -10.80 8.59 38.59
C TRP A 182 -9.53 9.43 38.84
N PHE A 183 -9.33 9.92 40.06
CA PHE A 183 -8.25 10.85 40.40
C PHE A 183 -7.22 10.28 41.41
N ASP A 184 -7.56 9.25 42.21
CA ASP A 184 -6.64 8.60 43.18
C ASP A 184 -5.61 7.64 42.52
N VAL A 185 -5.72 7.39 41.21
CA VAL A 185 -4.76 6.51 40.48
C VAL A 185 -3.41 7.22 40.21
N SER A 186 -3.30 8.49 40.57
CA SER A 186 -2.20 9.37 40.16
C SER A 186 -0.92 9.26 41.01
N VAL A 187 -0.89 8.44 42.06
CA VAL A 187 0.31 8.30 42.92
C VAL A 187 1.14 7.04 42.60
N LEU A 188 0.56 6.01 41.95
CA LEU A 188 1.29 4.79 41.58
C LEU A 188 1.86 4.79 40.15
N CYS A 189 1.35 5.64 39.26
CA CYS A 189 1.90 5.73 37.89
C CYS A 189 3.11 6.67 37.77
N TYR A 190 3.49 7.40 38.83
CA TYR A 190 4.63 8.31 38.82
C TYR A 190 5.99 7.64 39.15
N ILE A 191 6.05 6.33 39.39
CA ILE A 191 7.29 5.64 39.83
C ILE A 191 7.69 4.44 38.95
N ILE A 192 6.90 4.03 37.95
CA ILE A 192 7.31 2.91 37.06
C ILE A 192 7.53 3.40 35.63
N LYS A 193 8.78 3.84 35.40
CA LYS A 193 9.62 3.81 34.18
C LYS A 193 9.19 4.57 32.93
#